data_AF-A0A1T5P0L1-F1
#
_entry.id   AF-A0A1T5P0L1-F1
#
_cell.length_a   1.000
_cell.length_b   1.000
_cell.length_c   1.000
_cell.angle_alpha   90.00
_cell.angle_beta   90.00
_cell.angle_gamma   90.00
#
_symmetry.space_group_name_H-M   'P 1'
#
loop_
_entity.id
_entity.type
_entity.pdbx_description
1 polymer ?
#
loop_
_entity_poly.entity_id
_entity_poly.type
_entity_poly.pdbx_seq_one_letter_code
_entity_poly.pdbx_strand_id
1 'polypeptide(L)'
;MDVQRYISSGILESYVFGMLPEAEQGEVETAVSQYPDVKAAVDSLQHDKERFVQLYAIAPPHGIKERLVEIIRQENTQEGNDLLPDELRAPIPTPLNGKQKKQTQQPARETPVKQLPVAKKSNDRIWKYLTAAIVVLLLGSVFMNFFFFRKSTDYKSRYQSLIATKEKLEADKEQQALTSLKETPGNVVADVDPLNNPDFKWTKIPGGGKYAGNLVAVGWNAKTQAVYLQAQLMPVPPAGKQFQLWAIVNKKLVDAGIFLTGADASQLLQQMKAVAVAQGFAITLEKKGGSPDPSMDQVCMSAKLAN
;
A
#
# COMPACT_ATOMS: atom_id res chain seq x y z
N MET A 1 13.01 21.87 0.01
CA MET A 1 12.25 20.64 -0.27
C MET A 1 10.97 21.05 -0.97
N ASP A 2 10.61 20.39 -2.08
CA ASP A 2 9.31 20.60 -2.72
C ASP A 2 8.27 19.73 -1.99
N VAL A 3 7.43 20.39 -1.20
CA VAL A 3 6.47 19.73 -0.31
C VAL A 3 5.43 18.93 -1.11
N GLN A 4 4.97 19.45 -2.24
CA GLN A 4 3.93 18.78 -3.05
C GLN A 4 4.49 17.55 -3.75
N ARG A 5 5.71 17.65 -4.28
CA ARG A 5 6.41 16.50 -4.85
C ARG A 5 6.69 15.43 -3.79
N TYR A 6 7.05 15.84 -2.57
CA TYR A 6 7.30 14.89 -1.49
C TYR A 6 6.04 14.17 -1.03
N ILE A 7 4.93 14.88 -0.86
CA ILE A 7 3.63 14.29 -0.51
C ILE A 7 3.18 13.30 -1.59
N SER A 8 3.41 13.60 -2.87
CA SER A 8 3.03 12.73 -4.00
C SER A 8 4.04 11.61 -4.30
N SER A 9 5.14 11.48 -3.54
CA SER A 9 6.21 10.52 -3.81
C SER A 9 5.90 9.08 -3.35
N GLY A 10 4.90 8.87 -2.50
CA GLY A 10 4.60 7.55 -1.90
C GLY A 10 5.37 7.25 -0.60
N ILE A 11 6.25 8.15 -0.16
CA ILE A 11 7.09 7.96 1.03
C ILE A 11 6.26 8.01 2.33
N LEU A 12 5.24 8.87 2.38
CA LEU A 12 4.41 9.07 3.56
C LEU A 12 3.48 7.87 3.82
N GLU A 13 2.96 7.25 2.75
CA GLU A 13 2.20 6.01 2.80
C GLU A 13 3.08 4.89 3.36
N SER A 14 4.28 4.75 2.80
CA SER A 14 5.25 3.75 3.26
C SER A 14 5.62 3.94 4.73
N TYR A 15 5.75 5.19 5.18
CA TYR A 15 5.96 5.54 6.58
C TYR A 15 4.76 5.14 7.46
N VAL A 16 3.55 5.56 7.11
CA VAL A 16 2.33 5.30 7.91
C VAL A 16 2.01 3.80 8.01
N PHE A 17 2.31 3.01 6.98
CA PHE A 17 2.15 1.56 7.00
C PHE A 17 3.34 0.82 7.64
N GLY A 18 4.38 1.52 8.09
CA GLY A 18 5.55 0.91 8.74
C GLY A 18 6.43 0.10 7.79
N MET A 19 6.39 0.41 6.49
CA MET A 19 7.17 -0.25 5.44
C MET A 19 8.45 0.50 5.10
N LEU A 20 8.61 1.73 5.61
CA LEU A 20 9.77 2.58 5.34
C LEU A 20 11.01 2.09 6.13
N PRO A 21 12.20 1.97 5.49
CA PRO A 21 13.43 1.65 6.19
C PRO A 21 13.76 2.65 7.31
N GLU A 22 14.34 2.19 8.41
CA GLU A 22 14.68 3.01 9.58
C GLU A 22 15.55 4.24 9.24
N ALA A 23 16.47 4.10 8.26
CA ALA A 23 17.31 5.19 7.77
C ALA A 23 16.52 6.35 7.13
N GLU A 24 15.36 6.07 6.54
CA GLU A 24 14.50 7.05 5.85
C GLU A 24 13.38 7.58 6.76
N GLN A 25 13.08 6.90 7.88
CA GLN A 25 12.08 7.35 8.85
C GLN A 25 12.46 8.69 9.49
N GLY A 26 13.73 8.89 9.81
CA GLY A 26 14.21 10.15 10.41
C GLY A 26 14.04 11.36 9.48
N GLU A 27 14.10 11.15 8.16
CA GLU A 27 13.81 12.21 7.18
C GLU A 27 12.34 12.61 7.23
N VAL A 28 11.42 11.63 7.26
CA VAL A 28 9.98 11.88 7.36
C VAL A 28 9.65 12.59 8.67
N GLU A 29 10.21 12.15 9.79
CA GLU A 29 9.99 12.79 11.11
C GLU A 29 10.50 14.24 11.12
N THR A 30 11.68 14.47 10.53
CA THR A 30 12.21 15.83 10.35
C THR A 30 11.27 16.66 9.48
N ALA A 31 10.78 16.11 8.36
CA ALA A 31 9.85 16.80 7.47
C ALA A 31 8.50 17.11 8.15
N VAL A 32 7.97 16.19 8.96
CA VAL A 32 6.73 16.39 9.75
C VAL A 32 6.92 17.52 10.78
N SER A 33 8.10 17.64 11.38
CA SER A 33 8.38 18.73 12.33
C SER A 33 8.57 20.09 11.67
N GLN A 34 9.07 20.11 10.43
CA GLN A 34 9.39 21.34 9.69
C GLN A 34 8.23 21.87 8.85
N TYR A 35 7.41 20.99 8.28
CA TYR A 35 6.38 21.34 7.29
C TYR A 35 4.99 20.91 7.78
N PRO A 36 4.12 21.86 8.17
CA PRO A 36 2.75 21.56 8.61
C PRO A 36 1.91 20.79 7.59
N ASP A 37 2.12 21.04 6.30
CA ASP A 37 1.41 20.34 5.21
C ASP A 37 1.78 18.85 5.16
N VAL A 38 3.05 18.51 5.41
CA VAL A 38 3.51 17.12 5.49
C VAL A 38 2.89 16.44 6.70
N LYS A 39 2.84 17.13 7.85
CA LYS A 39 2.13 16.63 9.04
C LYS A 39 0.66 16.36 8.73
N ALA A 40 -0.04 17.30 8.08
CA ALA A 40 -1.44 17.13 7.72
C ALA A 40 -1.68 15.94 6.77
N ALA A 41 -0.77 15.72 5.83
CA ALA A 41 -0.81 14.56 4.94
C ALA A 41 -0.62 13.24 5.71
N VAL A 42 0.36 13.18 6.62
CA VAL A 42 0.59 12.01 7.49
C VAL A 42 -0.63 11.74 8.37
N ASP A 43 -1.20 12.78 9.00
CA ASP A 43 -2.40 12.65 9.83
C ASP A 43 -3.58 12.11 9.01
N SER A 44 -3.80 12.61 7.78
CA SER A 44 -4.85 12.10 6.89
C SER A 44 -4.67 10.61 6.56
N LEU A 45 -3.44 10.21 6.21
CA LEU A 45 -3.11 8.82 5.90
C LEU A 45 -3.30 7.90 7.12
N GLN A 46 -3.02 8.38 8.33
CA GLN A 46 -3.28 7.63 9.57
C GLN A 46 -4.77 7.39 9.78
N HIS A 47 -5.63 8.38 9.53
CA HIS A 47 -7.09 8.21 9.61
C HIS A 47 -7.61 7.23 8.56
N ASP A 48 -7.06 7.24 7.34
CA ASP A 48 -7.44 6.28 6.30
C ASP A 48 -7.02 4.86 6.66
N LYS A 49 -5.81 4.70 7.22
CA LYS A 49 -5.35 3.42 7.78
C LYS A 49 -6.27 2.95 8.91
N GLU A 50 -6.67 3.83 9.82
CA GLU A 50 -7.60 3.49 10.90
C GLU A 50 -8.93 3.00 10.35
N ARG A 51 -9.53 3.73 9.40
CA ARG A 51 -10.78 3.32 8.74
C ARG A 51 -10.64 1.96 8.08
N PHE A 52 -9.54 1.73 7.38
CA PHE A 52 -9.25 0.44 6.77
C PHE A 52 -9.18 -0.67 7.82
N VAL A 53 -8.40 -0.49 8.90
CA VAL A 53 -8.26 -1.49 9.97
C VAL A 53 -9.60 -1.79 10.66
N GLN A 54 -10.44 -0.77 10.87
CA GLN A 54 -11.77 -0.95 11.45
C GLN A 54 -12.68 -1.81 10.57
N LEU A 55 -12.63 -1.64 9.24
CA LEU A 55 -13.43 -2.44 8.30
C LEU A 55 -13.10 -3.94 8.35
N TYR A 56 -11.85 -4.29 8.70
CA TYR A 56 -11.37 -5.67 8.78
C TYR A 56 -11.13 -6.14 10.22
N ALA A 57 -11.65 -5.41 11.21
CA ALA A 57 -11.45 -5.74 12.61
C ALA A 57 -12.11 -7.08 12.97
N ILE A 58 -11.32 -7.98 13.54
CA ILE A 58 -11.82 -9.26 14.09
C ILE A 58 -12.04 -9.07 15.59
N ALA A 59 -13.18 -9.56 16.08
CA ALA A 59 -13.46 -9.53 17.51
C ALA A 59 -12.36 -10.28 18.29
N PRO A 60 -11.66 -9.62 19.22
CA PRO A 60 -10.61 -10.27 19.98
C PRO A 60 -11.19 -11.32 20.94
N PRO A 61 -10.40 -12.33 21.34
CA PRO A 61 -10.85 -13.34 22.31
C PRO A 61 -11.32 -12.71 23.63
N HIS A 62 -12.34 -13.32 24.24
CA HIS A 62 -12.82 -12.90 25.56
C HIS A 62 -11.70 -12.97 26.61
N GLY A 63 -11.69 -12.03 27.57
CA GLY A 63 -10.71 -12.01 28.66
C GLY A 63 -9.36 -11.36 28.31
N ILE A 64 -9.08 -11.06 27.03
CA ILE A 64 -7.79 -10.47 26.64
C ILE A 64 -7.63 -9.05 27.19
N LYS A 65 -8.72 -8.27 27.24
CA LYS A 65 -8.71 -6.90 27.76
C LYS A 65 -8.33 -6.90 29.24
N GLU A 66 -8.97 -7.76 30.02
CA GLU A 66 -8.73 -7.91 31.46
C GLU A 66 -7.29 -8.33 31.72
N ARG A 67 -6.78 -9.31 30.95
CA ARG A 67 -5.38 -9.74 31.03
C ARG A 67 -4.40 -8.61 30.69
N LEU A 68 -4.64 -7.87 29.62
CA LEU A 68 -3.79 -6.75 29.21
C LEU A 68 -3.78 -5.63 30.26
N VAL A 69 -4.95 -5.28 30.81
CA VAL A 69 -5.04 -4.27 31.87
C VAL A 69 -4.29 -4.72 33.12
N GLU A 70 -4.33 -6.00 33.47
CA GLU A 70 -3.57 -6.51 34.62
C GLU A 70 -2.07 -6.51 34.36
N ILE A 71 -1.62 -6.89 33.16
CA ILE A 71 -0.21 -6.77 32.74
C ILE A 71 0.26 -5.32 32.86
N ILE A 72 -0.52 -4.35 32.37
CA ILE A 72 -0.17 -2.93 32.44
C ILE A 72 -0.11 -2.44 33.90
N ARG A 73 -1.06 -2.87 34.76
CA ARG A 73 -1.04 -2.51 36.19
C ARG A 73 0.21 -3.04 36.90
N GLN A 74 0.68 -4.21 36.49
CA GLN A 74 1.79 -4.94 37.10
C GLN A 74 3.10 -4.83 36.31
N GLU A 75 3.20 -3.92 35.32
CA GLU A 75 4.29 -3.86 34.32
C GLU A 75 5.69 -3.82 34.94
N ASN A 76 5.83 -3.17 36.11
CA ASN A 76 7.11 -3.04 36.82
C ASN A 76 7.35 -4.14 37.87
N THR A 77 6.56 -5.21 37.87
CA THR A 77 6.65 -6.30 38.84
C THR A 77 6.95 -7.62 38.15
N GLN A 78 7.57 -8.54 38.89
CA GLN A 78 7.84 -9.89 38.38
C GLN A 78 6.53 -10.63 38.05
N GLU A 79 5.48 -10.43 38.84
CA GLU A 79 4.15 -11.02 38.61
C GLU A 79 3.56 -10.56 37.26
N GLY A 80 3.70 -9.27 36.91
CA GLY A 80 3.29 -8.75 35.61
C GLY A 80 4.10 -9.31 34.44
N ASN A 81 5.42 -9.50 34.62
CA ASN A 81 6.28 -10.15 33.63
C ASN A 81 5.88 -11.62 33.41
N ASP A 82 5.49 -12.33 34.46
CA ASP A 82 5.05 -13.72 34.38
C ASP A 82 3.69 -13.86 33.65
N LEU A 83 2.87 -12.81 33.63
CA LEU A 83 1.61 -12.77 32.87
C LEU A 83 1.80 -12.58 31.36
N LEU A 84 2.99 -12.15 30.90
CA LEU A 84 3.30 -12.00 29.48
C LEU A 84 3.46 -13.37 28.80
N PRO A 85 3.14 -13.49 27.49
CA PRO A 85 3.57 -14.62 26.67
C PRO A 85 5.09 -14.81 26.75
N ASP A 86 5.56 -16.05 26.70
CA ASP A 86 6.98 -16.40 26.87
C ASP A 86 7.93 -15.59 25.97
N GLU A 87 7.49 -15.24 24.76
CA GLU A 87 8.25 -14.48 23.78
C GLU A 87 8.49 -13.01 24.17
N LEU A 88 7.65 -12.46 25.05
CA LEU A 88 7.67 -11.06 25.47
C LEU A 88 8.19 -10.87 26.89
N ARG A 89 8.49 -11.97 27.61
CA ARG A 89 9.02 -11.90 28.97
C ARG A 89 10.43 -11.33 28.95
N ALA A 90 10.69 -10.35 29.81
CA ALA A 90 12.06 -9.89 30.03
C ALA A 90 12.88 -11.08 30.59
N PRO A 91 14.10 -11.33 30.07
CA PRO A 91 14.97 -12.36 30.61
C PRO A 91 15.20 -12.06 32.08
N ILE A 92 14.86 -13.02 32.95
CA ILE A 92 15.04 -12.89 34.40
C ILE A 92 16.49 -12.42 34.64
N PRO A 93 16.72 -11.28 35.31
CA PRO A 93 18.06 -10.94 35.74
C PRO A 93 18.55 -12.08 36.62
N THR A 94 19.42 -12.91 36.07
CA THR A 94 20.19 -13.85 36.88
C THR A 94 20.84 -12.99 37.95
N PRO A 95 20.65 -13.26 39.25
CA PRO A 95 21.29 -12.44 40.27
C PRO A 95 22.79 -12.46 39.98
N LEU A 96 23.31 -11.32 39.50
CA LEU A 96 24.71 -10.99 39.54
C LEU A 96 25.06 -11.05 41.01
N ASN A 97 25.55 -12.21 41.45
CA ASN A 97 26.05 -12.42 42.78
C ASN A 97 27.39 -11.67 42.87
N GLY A 98 27.28 -10.34 42.90
CA GLY A 98 28.33 -9.42 43.26
C GLY A 98 28.70 -9.73 44.70
N LYS A 99 29.92 -10.23 44.88
CA LYS A 99 30.56 -10.40 46.18
C LYS A 99 30.49 -9.09 46.95
N GLN A 100 29.55 -8.95 47.88
CA GLN A 100 29.60 -7.93 48.92
C GLN A 100 30.00 -8.59 50.23
N LYS A 101 31.26 -8.38 50.61
CA LYS A 101 31.76 -8.62 51.97
C LYS A 101 31.01 -7.69 52.92
N LYS A 102 30.27 -8.26 53.88
CA LYS A 102 29.96 -7.58 55.14
C LYS A 102 30.52 -8.41 56.29
N GLN A 103 31.57 -7.88 56.91
CA GLN A 103 32.06 -8.31 58.21
C GLN A 103 31.08 -7.83 59.27
N THR A 104 30.64 -8.73 60.14
CA THR A 104 30.18 -8.37 61.49
C THR A 104 30.57 -9.52 62.43
N GLN A 105 31.40 -9.20 63.41
CA GLN A 105 31.83 -10.11 64.48
C GLN A 105 30.75 -10.16 65.57
N GLN A 106 30.46 -11.34 66.11
CA GLN A 106 29.89 -11.51 67.45
C GLN A 106 30.36 -12.85 68.08
N PRO A 107 30.48 -12.93 69.42
CA PRO A 107 31.40 -13.84 70.10
C PRO A 107 30.77 -15.19 70.48
N ALA A 108 31.69 -16.08 70.86
CA ALA A 108 31.56 -17.44 71.38
C ALA A 108 30.23 -17.88 72.04
N ARG A 109 29.77 -19.07 71.64
CA ARG A 109 29.32 -20.13 72.55
C ARG A 109 29.41 -21.50 71.87
N GLU A 110 29.89 -22.48 72.62
CA GLU A 110 30.29 -23.82 72.16
C GLU A 110 29.13 -24.86 72.18
N THR A 111 29.25 -25.85 71.27
CA THR A 111 28.69 -27.24 71.27
C THR A 111 27.20 -27.49 70.98
N PRO A 112 26.79 -28.69 70.46
CA PRO A 112 27.55 -29.80 69.87
C PRO A 112 27.14 -30.19 68.43
N VAL A 113 28.02 -30.94 67.77
CA VAL A 113 27.91 -31.47 66.40
C VAL A 113 26.74 -32.46 66.28
N LYS A 114 25.78 -32.17 65.38
CA LYS A 114 24.79 -33.13 64.89
C LYS A 114 25.20 -33.53 63.46
N GLN A 115 25.58 -34.79 63.28
CA GLN A 115 26.03 -35.35 62.02
C GLN A 115 24.92 -35.26 60.95
N LEU A 116 25.29 -34.75 59.77
CA LEU A 116 24.43 -34.72 58.58
C LEU A 116 24.32 -36.14 57.99
N PRO A 117 23.12 -36.63 57.63
CA PRO A 117 23.02 -37.82 56.80
C PRO A 117 23.54 -37.51 55.40
N VAL A 118 24.45 -38.36 54.92
CA VAL A 118 25.01 -38.31 53.57
C VAL A 118 23.87 -38.45 52.55
N ALA A 119 23.62 -37.40 51.78
CA ALA A 119 22.64 -37.43 50.69
C ALA A 119 23.10 -38.39 49.59
N LYS A 120 22.18 -39.28 49.22
CA LYS A 120 22.35 -40.41 48.31
C LYS A 120 22.70 -39.94 46.89
N LYS A 121 23.61 -40.70 46.27
CA LYS A 121 24.09 -40.66 44.88
C LYS A 121 23.03 -40.19 43.87
N SER A 122 23.34 -39.10 43.17
CA SER A 122 22.60 -38.52 42.05
C SER A 122 22.21 -39.56 41.00
N ASN A 123 20.98 -39.47 40.50
CA ASN A 123 20.48 -40.31 39.42
C ASN A 123 21.07 -39.84 38.08
N ASP A 124 22.27 -40.35 37.75
CA ASP A 124 23.02 -40.07 36.51
C ASP A 124 22.18 -40.19 35.23
N ARG A 125 21.12 -41.00 35.22
CA ARG A 125 20.25 -41.17 34.05
C ARG A 125 19.41 -39.92 33.78
N ILE A 126 18.91 -39.25 34.82
CA ILE A 126 18.10 -38.02 34.67
C ILE A 126 18.95 -36.89 34.09
N TRP A 127 20.19 -36.74 34.56
CA TRP A 127 21.13 -35.74 34.03
C TRP A 127 21.53 -36.01 32.58
N LYS A 128 21.60 -37.29 32.18
CA LYS A 128 21.83 -37.69 30.77
C LYS A 128 20.66 -37.35 29.85
N TYR A 129 19.42 -37.57 30.29
CA TYR A 129 18.24 -37.16 29.51
C TYR A 129 18.06 -35.63 29.48
N LEU A 130 18.36 -34.94 30.58
CA LEU A 130 18.30 -33.49 30.66
C LEU A 130 19.30 -32.82 29.72
N THR A 131 20.54 -33.31 29.70
CA THR A 131 21.58 -32.83 28.77
C THR A 131 21.23 -33.14 27.31
N ALA A 132 20.71 -34.33 27.01
CA ALA A 132 20.25 -34.67 25.66
C ALA A 132 19.09 -33.76 25.19
N ALA A 133 18.13 -33.46 26.06
CA ALA A 133 17.00 -32.58 25.73
C ALA A 133 17.45 -31.15 25.43
N ILE A 134 18.41 -30.61 26.18
CA ILE A 134 18.97 -29.26 25.95
C ILE A 134 19.69 -29.19 24.60
N VAL A 135 20.46 -30.23 24.24
CA VAL A 135 21.15 -30.29 22.94
C VAL A 135 20.14 -30.32 21.79
N VAL A 136 19.05 -31.08 21.92
CA VAL A 136 17.97 -31.11 20.91
C VAL A 136 17.27 -29.76 20.79
N LEU A 137 16.97 -29.10 21.91
CA LEU A 137 16.37 -27.76 21.92
C LEU A 137 17.29 -26.72 21.28
N LEU A 138 18.59 -26.77 21.58
CA LEU A 138 19.58 -25.86 21.00
C LEU A 138 19.69 -26.06 19.49
N LEU A 139 19.79 -27.32 19.02
CA LEU A 139 19.80 -27.63 17.59
C LEU A 139 18.50 -27.19 16.89
N GLY A 140 17.35 -27.37 17.54
CA GLY A 140 16.06 -26.89 17.04
C GLY A 140 16.00 -25.36 16.93
N SER A 141 16.50 -24.64 17.93
CA SER A 141 16.56 -23.16 17.92
C SER A 141 17.48 -22.63 16.82
N VAL A 142 18.66 -23.22 16.65
CA VAL A 142 19.60 -22.87 15.57
C VAL A 142 18.98 -23.14 14.21
N PHE A 143 18.30 -24.29 14.05
CA PHE A 143 17.59 -24.63 12.81
C PHE A 143 16.44 -23.65 12.51
N MET A 144 15.64 -23.31 13.51
CA MET A 144 14.51 -22.38 13.37
C MET A 144 15.00 -20.97 13.05
N ASN A 145 16.05 -20.49 13.73
CA ASN A 145 16.67 -19.20 13.44
C ASN A 145 17.21 -19.18 12.01
N PHE A 146 17.93 -20.22 11.58
CA PHE A 146 18.43 -20.32 10.22
C PHE A 146 17.32 -20.35 9.17
N PHE A 147 16.24 -21.09 9.42
CA PHE A 147 15.07 -21.11 8.54
C PHE A 147 14.39 -19.74 8.46
N PHE A 148 14.22 -19.06 9.59
CA PHE A 148 13.62 -17.72 9.65
C PHE A 148 14.52 -16.66 9.00
N PHE A 149 15.84 -16.76 9.16
CA PHE A 149 16.82 -15.89 8.49
C PHE A 149 16.81 -16.08 6.97
N ARG A 150 16.74 -17.34 6.50
CA ARG A 150 16.59 -17.63 5.07
C ARG A 150 15.29 -17.09 4.49
N LYS A 151 14.20 -17.11 5.25
CA LYS A 151 12.91 -16.54 4.84
C LYS A 151 12.88 -14.99 4.91
N SER A 152 13.60 -14.39 5.86
CA SER A 152 13.68 -12.93 6.05
C SER A 152 14.44 -12.23 4.92
N THR A 153 15.41 -12.92 4.32
CA THR A 153 16.21 -12.36 3.21
C THR A 153 15.38 -12.19 1.93
N ASP A 154 14.34 -13.03 1.74
CA ASP A 154 13.43 -12.97 0.59
C ASP A 154 12.61 -11.66 0.57
N TYR A 155 12.19 -11.13 1.73
CA TYR A 155 11.42 -9.89 1.79
C TYR A 155 12.23 -8.66 1.36
N LYS A 156 13.48 -8.55 1.83
CA LYS A 156 14.37 -7.46 1.42
C LYS A 156 14.69 -7.54 -0.06
N SER A 157 14.94 -8.75 -0.58
CA SER A 157 15.21 -8.96 -2.01
C SER A 157 14.00 -8.60 -2.88
N ARG A 158 12.78 -9.00 -2.47
CA ARG A 158 11.55 -8.61 -3.17
C ARG A 158 11.34 -7.11 -3.14
N TYR A 159 11.54 -6.45 -2.00
CA TYR A 159 11.41 -4.99 -1.89
C TYR A 159 12.41 -4.26 -2.78
N GLN A 160 13.68 -4.69 -2.78
CA GLN A 160 14.68 -4.17 -3.71
C GLN A 160 14.32 -4.45 -5.16
N SER A 161 13.75 -5.62 -5.47
CA SER A 161 13.28 -5.92 -6.82
C SER A 161 12.08 -5.05 -7.22
N LEU A 162 11.21 -4.66 -6.27
CA LEU A 162 10.10 -3.74 -6.52
C LEU A 162 10.60 -2.33 -6.79
N ILE A 163 11.57 -1.84 -6.01
CA ILE A 163 12.21 -0.54 -6.25
C ILE A 163 12.93 -0.56 -7.60
N ALA A 164 13.75 -1.57 -7.86
CA ALA A 164 14.46 -1.70 -9.13
C ALA A 164 13.50 -1.88 -10.33
N THR A 165 12.37 -2.57 -10.14
CA THR A 165 11.32 -2.69 -11.17
C THR A 165 10.64 -1.35 -11.41
N LYS A 166 10.42 -0.54 -10.38
CA LYS A 166 9.87 0.81 -10.49
C LYS A 166 10.83 1.74 -11.21
N GLU A 167 12.09 1.78 -10.81
CA GLU A 167 13.13 2.57 -11.48
C GLU A 167 13.30 2.14 -12.94
N LYS A 168 13.32 0.83 -13.21
CA LYS A 168 13.41 0.33 -14.58
C LYS A 168 12.16 0.68 -15.39
N LEU A 169 10.97 0.62 -14.81
CA LEU A 169 9.73 1.01 -15.49
C LEU A 169 9.69 2.51 -15.77
N GLU A 170 10.22 3.34 -14.87
CA GLU A 170 10.35 4.78 -15.08
C GLU A 170 11.41 5.09 -16.15
N ALA A 171 12.56 4.43 -16.11
CA ALA A 171 13.59 4.55 -17.14
C ALA A 171 13.10 4.03 -18.50
N ASP A 172 12.34 2.93 -18.55
CA ASP A 172 11.73 2.40 -19.76
C ASP A 172 10.64 3.36 -20.28
N LYS A 173 9.85 3.99 -19.40
CA LYS A 173 8.88 5.03 -19.78
C LYS A 173 9.57 6.28 -20.31
N GLU A 174 10.66 6.71 -19.69
CA GLU A 174 11.46 7.85 -20.14
C GLU A 174 12.17 7.55 -21.46
N GLN A 175 12.73 6.35 -21.61
CA GLN A 175 13.28 5.88 -22.87
C GLN A 175 12.20 5.72 -23.94
N GLN A 176 11.00 5.24 -23.61
CA GLN A 176 9.88 5.20 -24.54
C GLN A 176 9.42 6.62 -24.92
N ALA A 177 9.41 7.57 -23.99
CA ALA A 177 9.12 8.97 -24.28
C ALA A 177 10.19 9.56 -25.21
N LEU A 178 11.48 9.33 -24.94
CA LEU A 178 12.61 9.79 -25.75
C LEU A 178 12.68 9.08 -27.12
N THR A 179 12.30 7.81 -27.20
CA THR A 179 12.23 7.04 -28.46
C THR A 179 11.03 7.49 -29.28
N SER A 180 9.88 7.74 -28.64
CA SER A 180 8.70 8.33 -29.31
C SER A 180 8.99 9.75 -29.83
N LEU A 181 9.83 10.52 -29.11
CA LEU A 181 10.33 11.83 -29.53
C LEU A 181 11.33 11.75 -30.70
N LYS A 182 12.07 10.64 -30.86
CA LYS A 182 13.05 10.45 -31.94
C LYS A 182 12.49 9.72 -33.17
N GLU A 183 11.51 8.85 -33.00
CA GLU A 183 10.91 8.07 -34.09
C GLU A 183 9.76 8.80 -34.79
N THR A 184 9.29 9.93 -34.25
CA THR A 184 8.28 10.76 -34.91
C THR A 184 8.92 12.08 -35.37
N PRO A 185 9.32 12.22 -36.65
CA PRO A 185 9.73 13.52 -37.16
C PRO A 185 8.52 14.45 -37.17
N GLY A 186 8.40 15.29 -36.14
CA GLY A 186 7.45 16.41 -36.07
C GLY A 186 6.37 16.28 -34.99
N ASN A 187 6.58 16.97 -33.87
CA ASN A 187 5.55 17.58 -33.02
C ASN A 187 4.39 16.72 -32.51
N VAL A 188 4.66 15.67 -31.74
CA VAL A 188 3.68 15.17 -30.76
C VAL A 188 4.37 15.08 -29.41
N VAL A 189 4.32 16.19 -28.67
CA VAL A 189 4.64 16.20 -27.24
C VAL A 189 3.67 15.24 -26.58
N ALA A 190 4.17 14.17 -25.96
CA ALA A 190 3.34 13.30 -25.14
C ALA A 190 2.72 14.18 -24.05
N ASP A 191 1.40 14.31 -24.09
CA ASP A 191 0.68 15.22 -23.24
C ASP A 191 0.64 14.66 -21.81
N VAL A 192 1.62 15.07 -20.99
CA VAL A 192 1.97 14.45 -19.70
C VAL A 192 0.83 14.54 -18.69
N ASP A 193 -0.09 15.50 -18.87
CA ASP A 193 -1.32 15.60 -18.10
C ASP A 193 -2.44 16.30 -18.90
N PRO A 194 -3.41 15.54 -19.46
CA PRO A 194 -4.50 16.11 -20.26
C PRO A 194 -5.44 17.04 -19.49
N LEU A 195 -5.48 16.92 -18.15
CA LEU A 195 -6.35 17.73 -17.30
C LEU A 195 -5.75 19.11 -17.03
N ASN A 196 -4.41 19.21 -17.04
CA ASN A 196 -3.68 20.44 -16.76
C ASN A 196 -3.11 21.13 -18.01
N ASN A 197 -3.16 20.52 -19.19
CA ASN A 197 -2.75 21.18 -20.42
C ASN A 197 -3.87 22.11 -20.97
N PRO A 198 -3.60 23.43 -21.14
CA PRO A 198 -4.57 24.39 -21.68
C PRO A 198 -4.99 24.14 -23.14
N ASP A 199 -4.25 23.33 -23.89
CA ASP A 199 -4.58 22.96 -25.27
C ASP A 199 -5.71 21.93 -25.37
N PHE A 200 -6.05 21.24 -24.26
CA PHE A 200 -7.21 20.36 -24.22
C PHE A 200 -8.50 21.15 -24.04
N LYS A 201 -9.35 21.08 -25.05
CA LYS A 201 -10.73 21.58 -24.97
C LYS A 201 -11.64 20.49 -24.42
N TRP A 202 -12.06 20.66 -23.16
CA TRP A 202 -12.96 19.75 -22.48
C TRP A 202 -14.42 20.07 -22.78
N THR A 203 -15.14 19.10 -23.34
CA THR A 203 -16.58 19.20 -23.65
C THR A 203 -17.36 18.19 -22.84
N LYS A 204 -18.38 18.69 -22.14
CA LYS A 204 -19.30 17.91 -21.33
C LYS A 204 -20.46 17.41 -22.20
N ILE A 205 -20.69 16.11 -22.18
CA ILE A 205 -21.77 15.41 -22.88
C ILE A 205 -22.75 14.91 -21.82
N PRO A 206 -23.84 15.64 -21.56
CA PRO A 206 -24.88 15.15 -20.65
C PRO A 206 -25.65 14.00 -21.28
N GLY A 207 -25.98 13.01 -20.46
CA GLY A 207 -26.84 11.90 -20.86
C GLY A 207 -28.31 12.31 -21.01
N GLY A 208 -28.95 11.81 -22.07
CA GLY A 208 -30.38 11.99 -22.32
C GLY A 208 -31.21 10.75 -22.01
N GLY A 209 -32.52 10.93 -21.77
CA GLY A 209 -33.48 9.84 -21.61
C GLY A 209 -33.13 8.86 -20.49
N LYS A 210 -32.89 7.59 -20.83
CA LYS A 210 -32.52 6.51 -19.89
C LYS A 210 -31.16 6.70 -19.19
N TYR A 211 -30.38 7.70 -19.61
CA TYR A 211 -29.10 8.06 -19.01
C TYR A 211 -29.11 9.48 -18.42
N ALA A 212 -30.29 10.02 -18.11
CA ALA A 212 -30.41 11.32 -17.45
C ALA A 212 -29.65 11.30 -16.10
N GLY A 213 -28.76 12.27 -15.90
CA GLY A 213 -27.87 12.35 -14.74
C GLY A 213 -26.45 11.81 -14.98
N ASN A 214 -26.22 11.10 -16.07
CA ASN A 214 -24.89 10.66 -16.47
C ASN A 214 -24.15 11.78 -17.19
N LEU A 215 -22.83 11.84 -17.01
CA LEU A 215 -21.99 12.85 -17.64
C LEU A 215 -20.74 12.20 -18.22
N VAL A 216 -20.42 12.55 -19.45
CA VAL A 216 -19.15 12.18 -20.07
C VAL A 216 -18.40 13.44 -20.46
N ALA A 217 -17.18 13.61 -19.99
CA ALA A 217 -16.31 14.70 -20.40
C ALA A 217 -15.32 14.18 -21.45
N VAL A 218 -15.21 14.87 -22.58
CA VAL A 218 -14.26 14.53 -23.65
C VAL A 218 -13.30 15.70 -23.82
N GLY A 219 -12.02 15.46 -23.59
CA GLY A 219 -10.93 16.39 -23.86
C GLY A 219 -10.36 16.13 -25.23
N TRP A 220 -10.33 17.15 -26.10
CA TRP A 220 -9.68 17.08 -27.40
C TRP A 220 -8.61 18.15 -27.56
N ASN A 221 -7.42 17.74 -28.00
CA ASN A 221 -6.33 18.65 -28.34
C ASN A 221 -6.19 18.71 -29.86
N ALA A 222 -6.46 19.88 -30.44
CA ALA A 222 -6.41 20.08 -31.89
C ALA A 222 -4.98 20.04 -32.48
N LYS A 223 -3.95 20.26 -31.65
CA LYS A 223 -2.55 20.25 -32.08
C LYS A 223 -1.99 18.83 -32.16
N THR A 224 -2.21 18.03 -31.12
CA THR A 224 -1.71 16.66 -31.02
C THR A 224 -2.70 15.62 -31.54
N GLN A 225 -3.94 16.04 -31.85
CA GLN A 225 -5.06 15.18 -32.24
C GLN A 225 -5.46 14.16 -31.16
N ALA A 226 -4.92 14.29 -29.95
CA ALA A 226 -5.21 13.41 -28.84
C ALA A 226 -6.64 13.64 -28.34
N VAL A 227 -7.33 12.54 -28.04
CA VAL A 227 -8.67 12.53 -27.46
C VAL A 227 -8.62 11.73 -26.17
N TYR A 228 -9.14 12.33 -25.10
CA TYR A 228 -9.34 11.66 -23.82
C TYR A 228 -10.79 11.73 -23.41
N LEU A 229 -11.26 10.68 -22.76
CA LEU A 229 -12.63 10.57 -22.27
C LEU A 229 -12.63 10.23 -20.78
N GLN A 230 -13.48 10.91 -20.03
CA GLN A 230 -13.77 10.61 -18.64
C GLN A 230 -15.29 10.42 -18.48
N ALA A 231 -15.70 9.21 -18.15
CA ALA A 231 -17.10 8.88 -17.91
C ALA A 231 -17.43 8.95 -16.42
N GLN A 232 -18.51 9.65 -16.06
CA GLN A 232 -19.00 9.77 -14.69
C GLN A 232 -20.39 9.13 -14.57
N LEU A 233 -20.53 8.19 -13.62
CA LEU A 233 -21.79 7.50 -13.32
C LEU A 233 -22.41 6.75 -14.52
N MET A 234 -21.58 6.29 -15.46
CA MET A 234 -22.05 5.47 -16.58
C MET A 234 -22.34 4.03 -16.13
N PRO A 235 -23.57 3.50 -16.35
CA PRO A 235 -23.90 2.14 -15.97
C PRO A 235 -23.11 1.13 -16.79
N VAL A 236 -22.90 -0.05 -16.22
CA VAL A 236 -22.30 -1.17 -16.95
C VAL A 236 -23.22 -1.55 -18.12
N PRO A 237 -22.69 -1.68 -19.35
CA PRO A 237 -23.49 -2.04 -20.50
C PRO A 237 -24.06 -3.46 -20.34
N PRO A 238 -25.25 -3.74 -20.88
CA PRO A 238 -25.83 -5.08 -20.87
C PRO A 238 -24.90 -6.13 -21.50
N ALA A 239 -25.08 -7.40 -21.13
CA ALA A 239 -24.26 -8.50 -21.64
C ALA A 239 -24.19 -8.49 -23.18
N GLY A 240 -22.97 -8.46 -23.71
CA GLY A 240 -22.72 -8.43 -25.15
C GLY A 240 -22.79 -7.05 -25.81
N LYS A 241 -22.90 -5.96 -25.03
CA LYS A 241 -22.85 -4.58 -25.52
C LYS A 241 -21.69 -3.79 -24.92
N GLN A 242 -21.26 -2.72 -25.58
CA GLN A 242 -20.20 -1.84 -25.14
C GLN A 242 -20.43 -0.42 -25.66
N PHE A 243 -19.95 0.60 -24.93
CA PHE A 243 -20.06 1.98 -25.37
C PHE A 243 -18.90 2.37 -26.28
N GLN A 244 -19.21 3.07 -27.36
CA GLN A 244 -18.24 3.57 -28.33
C GLN A 244 -18.39 5.08 -28.47
N LEU A 245 -17.25 5.77 -28.50
CA LEU A 245 -17.15 7.19 -28.76
C LEU A 245 -16.95 7.42 -30.26
N TRP A 246 -17.62 8.44 -30.78
CA TRP A 246 -17.50 8.90 -32.14
C TRP A 246 -17.20 10.38 -32.15
N ALA A 247 -16.28 10.81 -33.01
CA ALA A 247 -16.09 12.21 -33.32
C ALA A 247 -16.96 12.62 -34.51
N ILE A 248 -17.62 13.76 -34.41
CA ILE A 248 -18.44 14.33 -35.49
C ILE A 248 -17.53 15.19 -36.36
N VAL A 249 -17.31 14.76 -37.60
CA VAL A 249 -16.47 15.44 -38.60
C VAL A 249 -17.29 15.66 -39.86
N ASN A 250 -17.59 16.91 -40.21
CA ASN A 250 -18.40 17.25 -41.38
C ASN A 250 -19.74 16.47 -41.45
N LYS A 251 -20.45 16.38 -40.32
CA LYS A 251 -21.71 15.62 -40.15
C LYS A 251 -21.58 14.09 -40.29
N LYS A 252 -20.37 13.55 -40.39
CA LYS A 252 -20.10 12.11 -40.34
C LYS A 252 -19.52 11.72 -38.98
N LEU A 253 -19.85 10.53 -38.50
CA LEU A 253 -19.29 9.96 -37.28
C LEU A 253 -18.02 9.19 -37.64
N VAL A 254 -16.91 9.57 -37.03
CA VAL A 254 -15.61 8.91 -37.15
C VAL A 254 -15.34 8.18 -35.85
N ASP A 255 -14.94 6.91 -35.96
CA ASP A 255 -14.65 6.08 -34.79
C ASP A 255 -13.55 6.69 -33.93
N ALA A 256 -13.91 7.09 -32.71
CA ALA A 256 -12.98 7.58 -31.71
C ALA A 256 -12.62 6.50 -30.68
N GLY A 257 -13.16 5.28 -30.82
CA GLY A 257 -12.79 4.12 -30.01
C GLY A 257 -13.81 3.74 -28.95
N ILE A 258 -13.54 2.60 -28.33
CA ILE A 258 -14.43 1.95 -27.36
C ILE A 258 -13.90 2.24 -25.96
N PHE A 259 -14.79 2.54 -25.01
CA PHE A 259 -14.41 2.88 -23.64
C PHE A 259 -15.09 1.98 -22.61
N LEU A 260 -14.47 1.89 -21.44
CA LEU A 260 -14.94 1.14 -20.28
C LEU A 260 -15.87 2.01 -19.43
N THR A 261 -16.85 1.35 -18.82
CA THR A 261 -17.91 1.97 -17.99
C THR A 261 -18.23 1.04 -16.82
N GLY A 262 -18.86 1.58 -15.77
CA GLY A 262 -19.05 0.88 -14.49
C GLY A 262 -18.40 1.63 -13.34
N ALA A 263 -18.54 1.11 -12.12
CA ALA A 263 -18.00 1.73 -10.91
C ALA A 263 -16.47 1.89 -10.98
N ASP A 264 -15.76 0.87 -11.45
CA ASP A 264 -14.30 0.85 -11.52
C ASP A 264 -13.71 1.76 -12.61
N ALA A 265 -14.51 2.08 -13.64
CA ALA A 265 -14.13 2.98 -14.73
C ALA A 265 -14.70 4.41 -14.55
N SER A 266 -15.47 4.64 -13.49
CA SER A 266 -16.03 5.96 -13.18
C SER A 266 -14.91 6.91 -12.81
N GLN A 267 -14.89 8.10 -13.42
CA GLN A 267 -13.86 9.13 -13.27
C GLN A 267 -12.46 8.75 -13.79
N LEU A 268 -12.27 7.55 -14.34
CA LEU A 268 -11.00 7.14 -14.94
C LEU A 268 -10.82 7.82 -16.30
N LEU A 269 -9.63 8.39 -16.51
CA LEU A 269 -9.27 9.02 -17.76
C LEU A 269 -8.81 7.97 -18.77
N GLN A 270 -9.54 7.86 -19.88
CA GLN A 270 -9.30 6.85 -20.92
C GLN A 270 -8.81 7.53 -22.18
N GLN A 271 -7.66 7.09 -22.70
CA GLN A 271 -7.14 7.54 -23.97
C GLN A 271 -7.94 6.91 -25.12
N MET A 272 -8.38 7.74 -26.05
CA MET A 272 -9.20 7.36 -27.19
C MET A 272 -8.39 7.43 -28.49
N LYS A 273 -8.98 7.00 -29.61
CA LYS A 273 -8.33 7.12 -30.93
C LYS A 273 -8.15 8.58 -31.31
N ALA A 274 -7.02 8.89 -31.93
CA ALA A 274 -6.69 10.25 -32.36
C ALA A 274 -7.66 10.74 -33.44
N VAL A 275 -8.05 12.01 -33.35
CA VAL A 275 -9.01 12.64 -34.26
C VAL A 275 -8.45 13.98 -34.74
N ALA A 276 -8.25 14.09 -36.05
CA ALA A 276 -7.65 15.28 -36.67
C ALA A 276 -8.54 16.52 -36.59
N VAL A 277 -9.85 16.35 -36.76
CA VAL A 277 -10.83 17.43 -36.70
C VAL A 277 -12.06 16.90 -35.99
N ALA A 278 -12.53 17.59 -34.97
CA ALA A 278 -13.80 17.30 -34.32
C ALA A 278 -14.65 18.57 -34.28
N GLN A 279 -15.95 18.44 -34.57
CA GLN A 279 -16.99 19.47 -34.37
C GLN A 279 -17.88 19.13 -33.17
N GLY A 280 -17.76 17.91 -32.65
CA GLY A 280 -18.56 17.37 -31.57
C GLY A 280 -18.22 15.91 -31.35
N PHE A 281 -18.87 15.32 -30.36
CA PHE A 281 -18.71 13.92 -30.00
C PHE A 281 -20.09 13.29 -29.77
N ALA A 282 -20.20 12.01 -30.11
CA ALA A 282 -21.38 11.20 -29.86
C ALA A 282 -21.00 9.86 -29.25
N ILE A 283 -21.89 9.30 -28.45
CA ILE A 283 -21.72 8.01 -27.79
C ILE A 283 -22.85 7.10 -28.23
N THR A 284 -22.50 5.91 -28.72
CA THR A 284 -23.46 4.86 -29.07
C THR A 284 -23.25 3.63 -28.19
N LEU A 285 -24.29 2.81 -28.08
CA LEU A 285 -24.23 1.51 -27.41
C LEU A 285 -24.17 0.41 -28.49
N GLU A 286 -22.97 -0.08 -28.77
CA GLU A 286 -22.70 -1.06 -29.82
C GLU A 286 -22.58 -2.48 -29.27
N LYS A 287 -22.45 -3.47 -30.17
CA LYS A 287 -22.13 -4.86 -29.78
C LYS A 287 -20.71 -4.95 -29.21
N LYS A 288 -20.46 -5.97 -28.40
CA LYS A 288 -19.13 -6.25 -27.80
C LYS A 288 -18.08 -6.33 -28.90
N GLY A 289 -17.03 -5.51 -28.80
CA GLY A 289 -15.99 -5.36 -29.84
C GLY A 289 -16.16 -4.13 -30.75
N GLY A 290 -17.23 -3.34 -30.56
CA GLY A 290 -17.51 -2.13 -31.32
C GLY A 290 -18.15 -2.42 -32.68
N SER A 291 -18.48 -1.36 -33.40
CA SER A 291 -18.99 -1.42 -34.77
C SER A 291 -18.10 -0.59 -35.71
N PRO A 292 -17.84 -1.05 -36.95
CA PRO A 292 -17.16 -0.24 -37.96
C PRO A 292 -18.02 0.93 -38.44
N ASP A 293 -19.35 0.79 -38.39
CA ASP A 293 -20.32 1.81 -38.76
C ASP A 293 -21.18 2.20 -37.55
N PRO A 294 -21.50 3.49 -37.37
CA PRO A 294 -22.29 3.96 -36.23
C PRO A 294 -23.73 3.45 -36.32
N SER A 295 -24.21 2.78 -35.27
CA SER A 295 -25.63 2.43 -35.15
C SER A 295 -26.43 3.70 -34.80
N MET A 296 -26.94 4.39 -35.82
CA MET A 296 -27.64 5.68 -35.69
C MET A 296 -28.90 5.60 -34.80
N ASP A 297 -29.49 4.41 -34.67
CA ASP A 297 -30.61 4.09 -33.77
C ASP A 297 -30.18 3.88 -32.31
N GLN A 298 -28.88 3.72 -32.04
CA GLN A 298 -28.30 3.49 -30.71
C GLN A 298 -27.53 4.70 -30.17
N VAL A 299 -27.67 5.89 -30.77
CA VAL A 299 -27.07 7.12 -30.24
C VAL A 299 -27.67 7.45 -28.88
N CYS A 300 -26.84 7.37 -27.85
CA CYS A 300 -27.25 7.53 -26.46
C CYS A 300 -27.00 8.97 -25.97
N MET A 301 -25.91 9.59 -26.43
CA MET A 301 -25.50 10.93 -26.01
C MET A 301 -24.77 11.62 -27.15
N SER A 302 -24.88 12.94 -27.24
CA SER A 302 -24.09 13.74 -28.19
C SER A 302 -23.94 15.17 -27.70
N ALA A 303 -22.76 15.76 -27.90
CA ALA A 303 -22.54 17.18 -27.69
C ALA A 303 -21.72 17.76 -28.84
N LYS A 304 -21.99 19.03 -29.16
CA LYS A 304 -21.13 19.81 -30.03
C LYS A 304 -20.02 20.44 -29.19
N LEU A 305 -18.83 20.56 -29.76
CA LEU A 305 -17.76 21.34 -29.14
C LEU A 305 -18.24 22.80 -29.08
N ALA A 306 -18.07 23.45 -27.93
CA ALA A 306 -18.24 24.89 -27.84
C ALA A 306 -17.10 25.55 -28.63
N ASN A 307 -17.44 26.41 -29.59
CA ASN A 307 -16.47 27.18 -30.37
C ASN A 307 -15.68 28.14 -29.48
#